data_AF-U2B8J5-F1
#
_entry.id   AF-U2B8J5-F1
#
_cell.length_a   1.000
_cell.length_b   1.000
_cell.length_c   1.000
_cell.angle_alpha   90.00
_cell.angle_beta   90.00
_cell.angle_gamma   90.00
#
_symmetry.space_group_name_H-M   'P 1'
#
loop_
_entity.id
_entity.type
_entity.pdbx_description
1 polymer ?
#
loop_
_entity_poly.entity_id
_entity_poly.type
_entity_poly.pdbx_seq_one_letter_code
_entity_poly.pdbx_strand_id
1 'polypeptide(L)'
;MKSFVFRGFPLLLVLFLAGCQQAPQQPLPPVDELVLALRQLDLSLAEERLDDAQTQLAALERSAAGDTRLEQYRRQLADAYLQQGREALQQGDLDRAARALGQARSLLPQ
;
A
#
# COMPACT_ATOMS: atom_id res chain seq x y z
N MET A 1 -58.66 -36.49 23.17
CA MET A 1 -59.26 -37.06 21.94
C MET A 1 -58.32 -36.77 20.79
N LYS A 2 -57.69 -37.82 20.27
CA LYS A 2 -57.74 -38.26 18.86
C LYS A 2 -56.92 -37.37 17.89
N SER A 3 -55.78 -37.95 17.57
CA SER A 3 -54.81 -37.64 16.54
C SER A 3 -55.43 -37.25 15.21
N PHE A 4 -54.79 -36.32 14.49
CA PHE A 4 -54.74 -36.37 13.04
C PHE A 4 -53.31 -36.30 12.56
N VAL A 5 -52.83 -37.49 12.18
CA VAL A 5 -51.71 -37.73 11.29
C VAL A 5 -52.14 -37.24 9.91
N PHE A 6 -51.46 -36.25 9.35
CA PHE A 6 -51.45 -36.03 7.91
C PHE A 6 -50.00 -36.06 7.41
N ARG A 7 -49.60 -37.29 7.05
CA ARG A 7 -48.45 -37.58 6.21
C ARG A 7 -48.76 -37.04 4.81
N GLY A 8 -47.98 -36.07 4.35
CA GLY A 8 -48.01 -35.65 2.97
C GLY A 8 -47.10 -34.46 2.73
N PHE A 9 -46.11 -34.66 1.85
CA PHE A 9 -45.32 -33.62 1.18
C PHE A 9 -44.00 -33.11 1.78
N PRO A 10 -43.03 -33.99 2.13
CA PRO A 10 -41.64 -33.56 2.32
C PRO A 10 -40.87 -33.65 0.99
N LEU A 11 -41.19 -32.88 -0.06
CA LEU A 11 -40.37 -32.89 -1.29
C LEU A 11 -40.71 -31.79 -2.30
N LEU A 12 -40.86 -30.53 -1.89
CA LEU A 12 -40.89 -29.44 -2.88
C LEU A 12 -40.41 -28.08 -2.34
N LEU A 13 -39.47 -28.08 -1.40
CA LEU A 13 -38.85 -26.84 -0.92
C LEU A 13 -37.32 -26.93 -0.79
N VAL A 14 -36.67 -27.77 -1.60
CA VAL A 14 -35.19 -27.85 -1.67
C VAL A 14 -34.66 -27.43 -3.05
N LEU A 15 -35.54 -27.16 -4.03
CA LEU A 15 -35.13 -26.79 -5.40
C LEU A 15 -34.96 -25.28 -5.64
N PHE A 16 -35.12 -24.43 -4.61
CA PHE A 16 -34.99 -22.97 -4.77
C PHE A 16 -33.76 -22.35 -4.10
N LEU A 17 -32.81 -23.15 -3.59
CA LEU A 17 -31.49 -22.67 -3.15
C LEU A 17 -30.33 -23.04 -4.10
N ALA A 18 -30.62 -23.63 -5.26
CA ALA A 18 -29.61 -24.00 -6.26
C ALA A 18 -29.37 -22.91 -7.33
N GLY A 19 -29.74 -21.65 -7.06
CA GLY A 19 -29.78 -20.58 -8.06
C GLY A 19 -29.29 -19.22 -7.59
N CYS A 20 -28.09 -19.15 -6.99
CA CYS A 20 -27.33 -17.90 -6.78
C CYS A 20 -25.81 -18.17 -6.73
N GLN A 21 -25.31 -19.26 -7.32
CA GLN A 21 -23.89 -19.66 -7.21
C GLN A 21 -23.03 -19.30 -8.43
N GLN A 22 -23.50 -18.46 -9.35
CA GLN A 22 -22.68 -18.01 -10.48
C GLN A 22 -22.86 -16.52 -10.70
N ALA A 23 -22.27 -15.73 -9.79
CA ALA A 23 -21.81 -14.41 -10.19
C ALA A 23 -20.68 -14.63 -11.21
N PRO A 24 -20.77 -14.08 -12.43
CA PRO A 24 -19.65 -14.09 -13.36
C PRO A 24 -18.48 -13.41 -12.64
N GLN A 25 -17.37 -14.13 -12.42
CA GLN A 25 -16.12 -13.49 -12.08
C GLN A 25 -15.72 -12.67 -13.31
N GLN A 26 -16.18 -11.42 -13.35
CA GLN A 26 -15.64 -10.44 -14.27
C GLN A 26 -14.13 -10.43 -14.01
N PRO A 27 -13.28 -10.56 -15.05
CA PRO A 27 -11.86 -10.36 -14.89
C PRO A 27 -11.69 -8.96 -14.29
N LEU A 28 -11.25 -8.89 -13.03
CA LEU A 28 -10.82 -7.64 -12.45
C LEU A 28 -9.78 -7.07 -13.43
N PRO A 29 -9.93 -5.80 -13.86
CA PRO A 29 -8.93 -5.20 -14.72
C PRO A 29 -7.56 -5.35 -14.03
N PRO A 30 -6.49 -5.65 -14.79
CA PRO A 30 -5.17 -5.80 -14.20
C PRO A 30 -4.86 -4.52 -13.41
N VAL A 31 -4.60 -4.67 -12.12
CA VAL A 31 -4.16 -3.56 -11.28
C VAL A 31 -2.83 -3.09 -11.86
N ASP A 32 -2.72 -1.80 -12.12
CA ASP A 32 -1.49 -1.22 -12.61
C ASP A 32 -0.40 -1.36 -11.52
N GLU A 33 0.60 -2.19 -11.81
CA GLU A 33 1.73 -2.46 -10.91
C GLU A 33 2.44 -1.18 -10.47
N LEU A 34 2.48 -0.14 -11.32
CA LEU A 34 3.04 1.16 -10.96
C LEU A 34 2.21 1.83 -9.85
N VAL A 35 0.88 1.74 -9.94
CA VAL A 35 -0.02 2.31 -8.92
C VAL A 35 0.16 1.57 -7.59
N LEU A 36 0.31 0.24 -7.63
CA LEU A 36 0.58 -0.56 -6.42
C LEU A 36 1.92 -0.18 -5.78
N ALA A 37 2.98 -0.05 -6.59
CA ALA A 37 4.31 0.33 -6.09
C ALA A 37 4.34 1.75 -5.51
N LEU A 38 3.65 2.71 -6.13
CA LEU A 38 3.49 4.07 -5.59
C LEU A 38 2.70 4.07 -4.27
N ARG A 39 1.65 3.25 -4.15
CA ARG A 39 0.91 3.08 -2.89
C ARG A 39 1.79 2.49 -1.77
N GLN A 40 2.66 1.55 -2.10
CA GLN A 40 3.60 0.99 -1.11
C GLN A 40 4.60 2.04 -0.62
N LEU A 41 5.04 2.92 -1.53
CA LEU A 41 5.89 4.06 -1.19
C LEU A 41 5.17 5.06 -0.28
N ASP A 42 3.91 5.41 -0.60
CA ASP A 42 3.08 6.25 0.27
C ASP A 42 3.00 5.69 1.70
N LEU A 43 2.73 4.38 1.83
CA LEU A 43 2.63 3.72 3.13
C LEU A 43 3.95 3.77 3.89
N SER A 44 5.08 3.50 3.22
CA SER A 44 6.39 3.53 3.86
C SER A 44 6.77 4.93 4.35
N LEU A 45 6.39 5.98 3.61
CA LEU A 45 6.55 7.37 4.06
C LEU A 45 5.62 7.72 5.22
N ALA A 46 4.37 7.28 5.19
CA ALA A 46 3.40 7.53 6.27
C ALA A 46 3.79 6.83 7.58
N GLU A 47 4.45 5.67 7.49
CA GLU A 47 4.98 4.91 8.62
C GLU A 47 6.40 5.32 9.03
N GLU A 48 6.95 6.38 8.42
CA GLU A 48 8.32 6.88 8.66
C GLU A 48 9.42 5.82 8.43
N ARG A 49 9.14 4.80 7.61
CA ARG A 49 10.09 3.75 7.22
C ARG A 49 10.97 4.24 6.08
N LEU A 50 11.84 5.20 6.38
CA LEU A 50 12.56 5.97 5.36
C LEU A 50 13.50 5.10 4.51
N ASP A 51 14.17 4.10 5.08
CA ASP A 51 15.06 3.21 4.32
C ASP A 51 14.29 2.34 3.31
N ASP A 52 13.08 1.88 3.69
CA ASP A 52 12.18 1.14 2.81
C ASP A 52 11.64 2.06 1.70
N ALA A 53 11.23 3.27 2.06
CA ALA A 53 10.77 4.28 1.11
C ALA A 53 11.88 4.65 0.11
N GLN A 54 13.13 4.81 0.55
CA GLN A 54 14.27 5.07 -0.33
C GLN A 54 14.49 3.93 -1.32
N THR A 55 14.44 2.69 -0.85
CA THR A 55 14.62 1.50 -1.68
C THR A 55 13.52 1.38 -2.74
N GLN A 56 12.26 1.62 -2.34
CA GLN A 56 11.10 1.61 -3.23
C GLN A 56 11.16 2.73 -4.25
N LEU A 57 11.51 3.95 -3.85
CA LEU A 57 11.69 5.09 -4.76
C LEU A 57 12.77 4.79 -5.79
N ALA A 58 13.93 4.26 -5.38
CA ALA A 58 15.01 3.91 -6.31
C ALA A 58 14.62 2.79 -7.29
N ALA A 59 13.74 1.86 -6.88
CA ALA A 59 13.17 0.87 -7.79
C ALA A 59 12.20 1.50 -8.80
N LEU A 60 11.32 2.39 -8.33
CA LEU A 60 10.37 3.14 -9.13
C LEU A 60 11.06 4.05 -10.16
N GLU A 61 12.16 4.72 -9.78
CA GLU A 61 12.96 5.54 -10.70
C GLU A 61 13.56 4.72 -11.86
N ARG A 62 13.88 3.44 -11.64
CA ARG A 62 14.37 2.55 -12.70
C ARG A 62 13.26 2.05 -13.60
N SER A 63 12.08 1.77 -13.06
CA SER A 63 10.95 1.26 -13.83
C SER A 63 10.13 2.35 -14.53
N ALA A 64 10.15 3.57 -14.00
CA ALA A 64 9.29 4.68 -14.43
C ALA A 64 10.05 6.02 -14.46
N ALA A 65 11.25 6.03 -15.06
CA ALA A 65 12.21 7.15 -15.08
C ALA A 65 11.71 8.50 -15.67
N GLY A 66 10.45 8.59 -16.13
CA GLY A 66 9.82 9.81 -16.63
C GLY A 66 8.54 10.21 -15.89
N ASP A 67 8.16 9.48 -14.83
CA ASP A 67 6.96 9.82 -14.07
C ASP A 67 7.23 11.02 -13.17
N THR A 68 6.58 12.14 -13.50
CA THR A 68 6.70 13.41 -12.76
C THR A 68 6.32 13.31 -11.29
N ARG A 69 5.54 12.29 -10.88
CA ARG A 69 5.18 12.05 -9.48
C ARG A 69 6.41 11.68 -8.64
N LEU A 70 7.42 11.04 -9.23
CA LEU A 70 8.63 10.64 -8.50
C LEU A 70 9.40 11.84 -7.94
N GLU A 71 9.34 12.99 -8.60
CA GLU A 71 9.94 14.25 -8.10
C GLU A 71 9.27 14.76 -6.83
N GLN A 72 7.97 14.50 -6.66
CA GLN A 72 7.27 14.82 -5.41
C GLN A 72 7.72 13.88 -4.29
N TYR A 73 7.80 12.58 -4.56
CA TYR A 73 8.25 11.59 -3.59
C TYR A 73 9.70 11.82 -3.15
N ARG A 74 10.59 12.17 -4.09
CA ARG A 74 11.99 12.47 -3.78
C ARG A 74 12.11 13.65 -2.81
N ARG A 75 11.31 14.70 -3.02
CA ARG A 75 11.23 15.85 -2.10
C ARG A 75 10.67 15.47 -0.73
N GLN A 76 9.57 14.73 -0.69
CA GLN A 76 8.99 14.26 0.58
C GLN A 76 9.98 13.42 1.39
N LEU A 77 10.69 12.51 0.73
CA LEU A 77 11.70 11.69 1.38
C LEU A 77 12.90 12.53 1.87
N ALA A 78 13.34 13.51 1.07
CA ALA A 78 14.38 14.45 1.47
C ALA A 78 13.96 15.24 2.73
N ASP A 79 12.74 15.77 2.75
CA ASP A 79 12.19 16.51 3.88
C ASP A 79 12.09 15.65 5.15
N ALA A 80 11.67 14.39 5.02
CA ALA A 80 11.63 13.44 6.13
C ALA A 80 13.03 13.18 6.72
N TYR A 81 14.04 12.98 5.86
CA TYR A 81 15.42 12.83 6.31
C TYR A 81 16.00 14.11 6.93
N LEU A 82 15.61 15.30 6.42
CA LEU A 82 15.98 16.57 7.05
C LEU A 82 15.39 16.69 8.47
N GLN A 83 14.13 16.29 8.65
CA GLN A 83 13.50 16.28 9.96
C GLN A 83 14.21 15.30 10.91
N GLN A 84 14.42 14.05 10.50
CA GLN A 84 15.15 13.06 11.29
C GLN A 84 16.55 13.56 11.67
N GLY A 85 17.26 14.19 10.73
CA GLY A 85 18.57 14.78 10.98
C GLY A 85 18.52 15.88 12.03
N ARG A 86 17.53 16.78 11.97
CA ARG A 86 17.33 17.85 12.97
C ARG A 86 17.00 17.30 14.35
N GLU A 87 16.16 16.28 14.44
CA GLU A 87 15.83 15.61 15.71
C GLU A 87 17.06 14.94 16.32
N ALA A 88 17.86 14.24 15.52
CA ALA A 88 19.12 13.65 15.96
C ALA A 88 20.12 14.71 16.46
N LEU A 89 20.21 15.87 15.80
CA LEU A 89 21.01 17.01 16.26
C LEU A 89 20.55 17.52 17.63
N GLN A 90 19.24 17.64 17.84
CA GLN A 90 18.67 18.08 19.12
C GLN A 90 18.96 17.08 20.25
N GLN A 91 19.04 15.79 19.91
CA GLN A 91 19.39 14.72 20.83
C GLN A 91 20.91 14.58 21.06
N GLY A 92 21.73 15.30 20.29
CA GLY A 92 23.19 15.20 20.34
C GLY A 92 23.78 13.99 19.61
N ASP A 93 22.97 13.23 18.85
CA ASP A 93 23.41 12.10 18.04
C ASP A 93 23.94 12.59 16.69
N LEU A 94 25.21 12.97 16.66
CA LEU A 94 25.86 13.53 15.48
C LEU A 94 26.02 12.51 14.35
N ASP A 95 26.22 11.23 14.67
CA ASP A 95 26.40 10.17 13.68
C ASP A 95 25.09 9.86 12.94
N ARG A 96 23.97 9.82 13.66
CA ARG A 96 22.64 9.69 13.04
C ARG A 96 22.27 10.95 12.26
N ALA A 97 22.56 12.13 12.79
CA ALA A 97 22.33 13.39 12.10
C ALA A 97 23.08 13.46 10.77
N ALA A 98 24.38 13.16 10.77
CA ALA A 98 25.22 13.21 9.57
C ALA A 98 24.71 12.26 8.48
N ARG A 99 24.32 11.04 8.85
CA ARG A 99 23.75 10.05 7.93
C ARG A 99 22.44 10.54 7.31
N ALA A 100 21.48 10.96 8.14
CA ALA A 100 20.18 11.43 7.67
C ALA A 100 20.30 12.67 6.78
N LEU A 101 21.10 13.66 7.18
CA LEU A 101 21.32 14.87 6.37
C LEU A 101 22.07 14.58 5.06
N GLY A 102 22.99 13.61 5.07
CA GLY A 102 23.65 13.12 3.86
C GLY A 102 22.67 12.48 2.88
N GLN A 103 21.77 11.62 3.38
CA GLN A 103 20.69 11.03 2.57
C GLN A 103 19.76 12.11 2.02
N ALA A 104 19.30 13.07 2.84
CA ALA A 104 18.49 14.19 2.37
C ALA A 104 19.16 14.95 1.22
N ARG A 105 20.44 15.29 1.36
CA ARG A 105 21.20 16.00 0.32
C ARG A 105 21.28 15.22 -0.98
N SER A 106 21.42 13.88 -0.93
CA SER A 106 21.48 13.05 -2.13
C SER A 106 20.17 13.02 -2.93
N LEU A 107 19.05 13.35 -2.28
CA LEU A 107 17.71 13.37 -2.87
C LEU A 107 17.32 14.75 -3.41
N LEU A 108 18.02 15.82 -3.03
CA LEU A 108 17.72 17.16 -3.54
C LEU A 108 18.26 17.33 -4.98
N PRO A 109 17.49 17.98 -5.87
CA PRO A 109 18.01 18.33 -7.20
C PRO A 109 19.19 19.30 -7.08
N GLN A 110 20.17 19.16 -7.98
CA GLN A 110 21.34 20.05 -8.06
C GLN A 110 21.01 21.41 -8.67
#